data_AF-E1ZUF8-F1
#
_entry.id   AF-E1ZUF8-F1
#
_cell.length_a   1.000
_cell.length_b   1.000
_cell.length_c   1.000
_cell.angle_alpha   90.00
_cell.angle_beta   90.00
_cell.angle_gamma   90.00
#
_symmetry.space_group_name_H-M   'P 1'
#
loop_
_entity.id
_entity.type
_entity.pdbx_description
1 polymer ?
#
loop_
_entity_poly.entity_id
_entity_poly.type
_entity_poly.pdbx_seq_one_letter_code
_entity_poly.pdbx_strand_id
1 'polypeptide(L)' 'NVGDAIRTLREDYPLLFVKDLNYGIYREDLVFKDPSLTFQGLKNYKLIFWSLRFHGRLFLKAAHVQVLRIWQPEDRVI' A
#
# COMPACT_ATOMS: atom_id res chain seq x y z
N ASN A 1 -10.54 -3.49 -13.80
CA ASN A 1 -9.17 -3.48 -14.36
C ASN A 1 -8.18 -4.03 -13.32
N VAL A 2 -8.25 -5.33 -13.07
CA VAL A 2 -7.56 -6.01 -11.97
C VAL A 2 -6.07 -6.23 -12.26
N GLY A 3 -5.72 -6.46 -13.53
CA GLY A 3 -4.32 -6.62 -13.96
C GLY A 3 -3.48 -5.38 -13.64
N ASP A 4 -4.05 -4.19 -13.82
CA ASP A 4 -3.37 -2.94 -13.49
C ASP A 4 -3.16 -2.80 -11.97
N ALA A 5 -4.12 -3.19 -11.14
CA ALA A 5 -3.97 -3.17 -9.69
C ALA A 5 -2.83 -4.08 -9.19
N ILE A 6 -2.78 -5.34 -9.64
CA ILE A 6 -1.71 -6.27 -9.24
C ILE A 6 -0.34 -5.77 -9.69
N ARG A 7 -0.23 -5.24 -10.92
CA ARG A 7 1.03 -4.67 -11.41
C ARG A 7 1.46 -3.50 -10.55
N THR A 8 0.57 -2.54 -10.28
CA THR A 8 0.86 -1.40 -9.43
C THR A 8 1.31 -1.81 -8.03
N LEU A 9 0.63 -2.77 -7.39
CA LEU A 9 1.06 -3.27 -6.07
C LEU A 9 2.47 -3.87 -6.10
N ARG A 10 2.81 -4.65 -7.14
CA ARG A 10 4.15 -5.26 -7.32
C ARG A 10 5.24 -4.21 -7.49
N GLU A 11 4.93 -3.09 -8.14
CA GLU A 11 5.87 -2.01 -8.39
C GLU A 11 6.06 -1.11 -7.17
N ASP A 12 4.99 -0.85 -6.41
CA ASP A 12 5.01 0.16 -5.35
C ASP A 12 5.40 -0.39 -3.98
N TYR A 13 4.93 -1.58 -3.60
CA TYR A 13 5.15 -2.11 -2.25
C TYR A 13 6.63 -2.33 -1.90
N PRO A 14 7.49 -2.85 -2.79
CA PRO A 14 8.93 -2.95 -2.51
C PRO A 14 9.59 -1.59 -2.25
N LEU A 15 9.01 -0.52 -2.77
CA LEU A 15 9.54 0.84 -2.73
C LEU A 15 8.79 1.75 -1.74
N LEU A 16 7.99 1.16 -0.85
CA LEU A 16 7.13 1.87 0.08
C LEU A 16 7.88 2.87 0.97
N PHE A 17 9.12 2.57 1.36
CA PHE A 17 9.95 3.49 2.16
C PHE A 17 10.68 4.56 1.31
N VAL A 18 10.68 4.43 -0.01
CA VAL A 18 11.49 5.23 -0.94
C VAL A 18 10.64 6.25 -1.70
N LYS A 19 9.49 5.85 -2.23
CA LYS A 19 8.61 6.70 -3.03
C LYS A 19 7.15 6.55 -2.58
N ASP A 20 6.31 7.45 -3.07
CA ASP A 20 4.88 7.38 -2.82
C ASP A 20 4.21 6.28 -3.67
N LEU A 21 3.05 5.80 -3.21
CA LEU A 21 2.26 4.80 -3.95
C LEU A 21 1.52 5.47 -5.13
N ASN A 22 1.25 4.70 -6.18
CA ASN A 22 0.30 5.09 -7.22
C ASN A 22 -1.12 4.90 -6.68
N TYR A 23 -1.75 6.02 -6.34
CA TYR A 23 -3.08 6.01 -5.74
C TYR A 23 -4.22 5.76 -6.75
N GLY A 24 -3.94 5.67 -8.05
CA GLY A 24 -4.96 5.51 -9.10
C GLY A 24 -5.70 4.17 -9.07
N ILE A 25 -5.18 3.17 -8.36
CA ILE A 25 -5.81 1.86 -8.21
C ILE A 25 -6.75 1.76 -6.99
N TYR A 26 -6.78 2.78 -6.14
CA TYR A 26 -7.52 2.76 -4.88
C TYR A 26 -8.82 3.57 -4.99
N ARG A 27 -9.88 3.05 -4.37
CA ARG A 27 -11.15 3.78 -4.28
C ARG A 27 -11.11 4.82 -3.16
N GLU A 28 -11.87 5.90 -3.33
CA GLU A 28 -12.02 6.97 -2.32
C GLU A 28 -12.48 6.42 -0.96
N ASP A 29 -13.37 5.43 -0.96
CA ASP A 29 -14.02 4.80 0.19
C ASP A 29 -13.32 3.52 0.66
N LEU A 30 -12.04 3.32 0.32
CA LEU A 30 -11.30 2.12 0.73
C LEU A 30 -11.25 1.97 2.26
N VAL A 31 -11.16 0.73 2.72
CA VAL A 31 -10.92 0.41 4.14
C VAL A 31 -9.60 -0.33 4.26
N PHE A 32 -8.67 0.24 5.03
CA PHE A 32 -7.47 -0.46 5.48
C PHE A 32 -7.77 -1.16 6.79
N LYS A 33 -7.57 -2.46 6.83
CA LYS A 33 -7.85 -3.29 8.00
C LYS A 33 -6.65 -4.18 8.29
N ASP A 34 -6.08 -4.01 9.48
CA ASP A 34 -5.27 -5.02 10.13
C ASP A 34 -5.93 -5.44 11.46
N PRO A 35 -5.45 -6.50 12.13
CA PRO A 35 -6.05 -6.99 13.36
C PRO A 35 -6.20 -5.94 14.47
N SER A 36 -5.29 -4.97 14.53
CA SER A 36 -5.20 -4.00 15.63
C SER A 36 -5.61 -2.59 15.23
N LEU A 37 -5.68 -2.30 13.93
CA LEU A 37 -5.91 -0.94 13.45
C LEU A 37 -6.72 -0.93 12.14
N THR A 38 -7.78 -0.14 12.15
CA THR A 38 -8.68 0.03 11.01
C THR A 38 -8.80 1.50 10.69
N PHE A 39 -8.60 1.84 9.41
CA PHE A 39 -8.81 3.20 8.90
C PHE A 39 -9.64 3.16 7.64
N GLN A 40 -10.40 4.23 7.42
CA GLN A 40 -11.29 4.37 6.27
C GLN A 40 -10.92 5.61 5.47
N GLY A 41 -11.06 5.51 4.15
CA GLY A 41 -10.88 6.60 3.21
C GLY A 41 -9.45 6.71 2.68
N LEU A 42 -9.37 7.04 1.39
CA LEU A 42 -8.10 7.19 0.66
C LEU A 42 -7.17 8.25 1.29
N LYS A 43 -7.73 9.33 1.83
CA LYS A 43 -6.95 10.37 2.53
C LYS A 43 -6.17 9.79 3.73
N ASN A 44 -6.82 8.97 4.56
CA ASN A 44 -6.18 8.35 5.71
C ASN A 44 -5.15 7.30 5.27
N TYR A 45 -5.46 6.53 4.22
CA TYR A 45 -4.51 5.60 3.61
C TYR A 45 -3.21 6.28 3.18
N LYS A 46 -3.31 7.38 2.42
CA LYS A 46 -2.16 8.21 2.01
C LYS A 46 -1.34 8.68 3.21
N LEU A 47 -2.02 9.15 4.25
CA LEU A 47 -1.37 9.66 5.47
C LEU A 47 -0.59 8.57 6.20
N ILE A 48 -1.08 7.34 6.25
CA ILE A 48 -0.39 6.22 6.90
C ILE A 48 0.94 5.93 6.21
N PHE A 49 0.95 5.74 4.87
CA PHE A 49 2.20 5.46 4.15
C PHE A 49 3.13 6.67 4.14
N TRP A 50 2.58 7.88 4.11
CA TRP A 50 3.37 9.09 4.31
C TRP A 50 4.06 9.12 5.66
N SER A 51 3.32 8.86 6.74
CA SER A 51 3.86 8.79 8.09
C SER A 51 4.88 7.68 8.23
N LEU A 52 4.62 6.49 7.68
CA LEU A 52 5.54 5.35 7.74
C LEU A 52 6.87 5.67 7.07
N ARG A 53 6.84 6.34 5.90
CA ARG A 53 8.06 6.85 5.23
C ARG A 53 8.77 7.93 6.02
N PHE A 54 8.02 8.85 6.64
CA PHE A 54 8.60 9.93 7.42
C PHE A 54 9.30 9.39 8.67
N HIS A 55 8.61 8.58 9.45
CA HIS A 55 9.16 7.94 10.66
C HIS A 55 10.31 6.99 10.30
N GLY A 56 10.20 6.21 9.21
CA GLY A 56 11.29 5.37 8.73
C GLY A 56 12.58 6.15 8.47
N ARG A 57 12.49 7.33 7.85
CA ARG A 57 13.66 8.21 7.62
C ARG A 57 14.25 8.82 8.89
N LEU A 58 13.43 9.03 9.93
CA LEU A 58 13.88 9.59 11.20
C LEU A 58 14.55 8.54 12.11
N PHE A 59 14.04 7.31 12.12
CA PHE A 59 14.42 6.32 13.13
C PHE A 59 15.25 5.16 12.61
N LEU A 60 15.16 4.82 11.33
CA LEU A 60 15.79 3.63 10.77
C LEU A 60 16.97 4.02 9.88
N LYS A 61 18.11 3.36 10.06
CA LYS A 61 19.29 3.53 9.19
C LYS A 61 19.00 3.05 7.76
N ALA A 62 18.24 1.98 7.63
CA ALA A 62 17.73 1.44 6.37
C ALA A 62 16.45 0.65 6.64
N ALA A 63 15.49 0.72 5.73
CA ALA A 63 14.23 -0.01 5.78
C ALA A 63 13.91 -0.58 4.41
N HIS A 64 13.50 -1.85 4.37
CA HIS A 64 13.20 -2.56 3.13
C HIS A 64 11.91 -3.37 3.30
N VAL A 65 11.12 -3.44 2.23
CA VAL A 65 9.93 -4.29 2.17
C VAL A 65 10.24 -5.46 1.25
N GLN A 66 10.17 -6.68 1.79
CA GLN A 66 10.22 -7.90 1.00
C GLN A 66 8.79 -8.36 0.72
N VAL A 67 8.38 -8.29 -0.55
CA VAL A 67 7.07 -8.81 -0.97
C VAL A 67 7.19 -10.32 -1.17
N LEU A 68 6.60 -11.10 -0.27
CA LEU A 68 6.62 -12.57 -0.35
C LEU A 68 5.64 -13.12 -1.40
N ARG A 69 4.42 -12.56 -1.44
CA ARG A 69 3.38 -12.96 -2.39
C ARG A 69 2.35 -11.84 -2.55
N ILE A 70 1.92 -11.61 -3.79
CA ILE A 70 0.71 -10.84 -4.11
C ILE A 70 -0.22 -11.81 -4.83
N TRP A 71 -1.43 -11.98 -4.29
CA TRP A 71 -2.43 -12.90 -4.78
C TRP A 71 -3.82 -12.30 -4.59
N GLN A 72 -4.78 -12.79 -5.36
CA GLN A 72 -6.20 -12.49 -5.21
C GLN A 72 -6.97 -13.81 -5.09
N PRO A 73 -8.07 -13.87 -4.33
CA PRO A 73 -8.84 -15.10 -4.14
C PRO A 73 -9.62 -15.53 -5.39
N GLU A 74 -10.02 -14.60 -6.26
CA GLU A 74 -10.83 -14.90 -7.45
C GLU A 74 -10.33 -14.13 -8.67
N ASP A 75 -10.15 -14.81 -9.80
CA ASP A 75 -9.75 -14.20 -11.08
C ASP A 75 -10.90 -13.47 -11.80
N ARG A 76 -12.13 -13.50 -11.25
CA ARG A 76 -13.37 -13.19 -11.98
C ARG A 76 -14.25 -12.07 -11.41
N VAL A 77 -13.75 -11.23 -10.52
CA VAL A 77 -14.50 -10.01 -10.14
C VAL A 77 -14.00 -8.85 -11.01
N ILE A 78 -14.70 -8.62 -12.12
CA ILE A 78 -14.52 -7.48 -13.05
C ILE A 78 -15.44 -6.34 -12.62
#